data_AF-R5CXU5-F1
#
_entry.id   AF-R5CXU5-F1
#
_cell.length_a   1.000
_cell.length_b   1.000
_cell.length_c   1.000
_cell.angle_alpha   90.00
_cell.angle_beta   90.00
_cell.angle_gamma   90.00
#
_symmetry.space_group_name_H-M   'P 1'
#
loop_
_entity.id
_entity.type
_entity.pdbx_description
1 polymer ?
#
loop_
_entity_poly.entity_id
_entity_poly.type
_entity_poly.pdbx_seq_one_letter_code
_entity_poly.pdbx_strand_id
1 'polypeptide(L)' 'MNSKRRKNYRCGECGALIEPWQEMYSWTEGKCSKFVCSDCFDALFDELTRPERARLIGSEVTTPEELSLPPS' A
#
# COMPACT_ATOMS: atom_id res chain seq x y z
N MET A 1 -28.22 -6.08 -25.97
CA MET A 1 -27.79 -6.60 -24.65
C MET A 1 -26.40 -6.04 -24.35
N ASN A 2 -26.30 -5.11 -23.38
CA ASN A 2 -25.03 -4.51 -22.99
C ASN A 2 -24.25 -5.52 -22.15
N SER A 3 -23.45 -6.37 -22.81
CA SER A 3 -22.49 -7.24 -22.15
C SER A 3 -21.37 -6.39 -21.58
N LYS A 4 -21.64 -5.76 -20.42
CA LYS A 4 -20.60 -5.22 -19.53
C LYS A 4 -19.74 -6.42 -19.16
N ARG A 5 -18.67 -6.67 -19.91
CA ARG A 5 -17.61 -7.62 -19.55
C ARG A 5 -17.18 -7.19 -18.15
N ARG A 6 -17.63 -7.92 -17.12
CA ARG A 6 -17.12 -7.71 -15.77
C ARG A 6 -15.63 -8.00 -15.88
N LYS A 7 -14.81 -6.95 -15.84
CA LYS A 7 -13.37 -7.11 -15.77
C LYS A 7 -13.13 -7.75 -14.42
N ASN A 8 -12.88 -9.04 -14.43
CA ASN A 8 -12.45 -9.77 -13.25
C ASN A 8 -11.06 -9.24 -12.92
N TYR A 9 -10.97 -8.37 -11.92
CA TYR A 9 -9.68 -7.90 -11.42
C TYR A 9 -9.07 -9.00 -10.56
N ARG A 10 -7.75 -9.14 -10.61
CA ARG A 10 -7.02 -10.09 -9.78
C ARG A 10 -5.99 -9.35 -8.97
N CYS A 11 -5.83 -9.76 -7.72
CA CYS A 11 -4.77 -9.28 -6.85
C CYS A 11 -3.42 -9.60 -7.48
N GLY A 12 -2.53 -8.61 -7.55
CA GLY A 12 -1.18 -8.74 -8.09
C GLY A 12 -0.25 -9.60 -7.25
N GLU A 13 -0.59 -9.83 -5.96
CA GLU A 13 0.21 -10.65 -5.04
C GLU A 13 -0.26 -12.10 -5.02
N CYS A 14 -1.49 -12.34 -4.59
CA CYS A 14 -2.00 -13.69 -4.40
C CYS A 14 -2.76 -14.25 -5.62
N GLY A 15 -3.03 -13.43 -6.64
CA GLY A 15 -3.82 -13.82 -7.81
C GLY A 15 -5.32 -14.01 -7.54
N ALA A 16 -5.78 -13.74 -6.31
CA ALA A 16 -7.18 -13.87 -5.92
C ALA A 16 -8.07 -12.97 -6.79
N LEU A 17 -9.26 -13.47 -7.12
CA LEU A 17 -10.26 -12.72 -7.86
C LEU A 17 -10.86 -11.66 -6.94
N ILE A 18 -10.80 -10.40 -7.37
CA ILE A 18 -11.40 -9.27 -6.68
C ILE A 18 -12.77 -9.05 -7.30
N GLU A 19 -13.81 -9.30 -6.50
CA GLU A 19 -15.17 -9.11 -6.95
C GLU A 19 -15.49 -7.62 -7.17
N PRO A 20 -16.41 -7.26 -8.07
CA PRO A 20 -16.67 -5.86 -8.40
C PRO A 20 -17.23 -5.01 -7.24
N TRP A 21 -17.72 -5.64 -6.18
CA TRP A 21 -18.17 -4.97 -4.96
C TRP A 21 -17.11 -4.95 -3.85
N GLN A 22 -15.98 -5.63 -4.06
CA GLN A 22 -14.87 -5.60 -3.11
C GLN A 22 -13.98 -4.39 -3.37
N GLU A 23 -13.44 -3.85 -2.29
CA GLU A 23 -12.45 -2.77 -2.35
C GLU A 23 -11.13 -3.30 -2.92
N MET A 24 -10.53 -2.50 -3.79
CA MET A 24 -9.24 -2.79 -4.41
C MET A 24 -8.29 -1.64 -4.07
N TYR A 25 -7.10 -2.00 -3.63
CA TYR A 25 -6.10 -1.03 -3.18
C TYR A 25 -4.94 -1.00 -4.17
N SER A 26 -4.49 0.19 -4.53
CA SER A 26 -3.26 0.37 -5.30
C SER A 26 -2.07 0.40 -4.35
N TRP A 27 -1.19 -0.58 -4.45
CA TRP A 27 0.08 -0.61 -3.74
C TRP A 27 1.20 -0.14 -4.67
N THR A 28 1.92 0.90 -4.28
CA THR A 28 3.06 1.42 -5.05
C THR A 28 4.32 1.35 -4.21
N GLU A 29 5.27 0.55 -4.65
CA GLU A 29 6.61 0.48 -4.07
C GLU A 29 7.63 1.00 -5.09
N GLY A 30 8.24 2.14 -4.79
CA GLY A 30 9.20 2.79 -5.66
C GLY A 30 8.60 3.11 -7.04
N LYS A 31 9.01 2.36 -8.08
CA LYS A 31 8.56 2.53 -9.47
C LYS A 31 7.50 1.53 -9.91
N CYS A 32 7.15 0.55 -9.08
CA CYS A 32 6.19 -0.49 -9.42
C CYS A 32 4.87 -0.25 -8.68
N SER A 33 3.79 -0.11 -9.45
CA SER A 33 2.42 -0.01 -8.94
C SER A 33 1.63 -1.27 -9.31
N LYS A 34 1.03 -1.90 -8.30
CA LYS A 34 0.20 -3.11 -8.42
C LYS A 34 -1.13 -2.93 -7.70
N PHE A 35 -2.17 -3.61 -8.15
CA PHE A 35 -3.45 -3.63 -7.46
C PHE A 35 -3.56 -4.88 -6.60
N VAL A 36 -3.95 -4.71 -5.34
CA VAL A 36 -4.04 -5.78 -4.35
C VAL A 36 -5.39 -5.78 -3.66
N CYS A 37 -5.81 -6.95 -3.17
CA CYS A 37 -7.00 -7.06 -2.31
C CYS A 37 -6.70 -6.48 -0.92
N SER A 38 -7.75 -6.26 -0.11
CA SER A 38 -7.63 -5.76 1.27
C SER A 38 -6.64 -6.59 2.11
N ASP A 39 -6.75 -7.91 2.04
CA ASP A 39 -5.91 -8.81 2.84
C ASP A 39 -4.42 -8.70 2.49
N CYS A 40 -4.09 -8.68 1.19
CA CYS A 40 -2.71 -8.48 0.75
C CYS A 40 -2.23 -7.04 1.00
N PHE A 41 -3.13 -6.05 0.96
CA PHE A 41 -2.80 -4.68 1.32
C PHE A 41 -2.39 -4.59 2.79
N ASP A 42 -3.19 -5.15 3.69
CA ASP A 42 -2.89 -5.22 5.12
C ASP A 42 -1.60 -5.99 5.39
N ALA A 43 -1.38 -7.14 4.73
CA ALA A 43 -0.16 -7.91 4.88
C ALA A 43 1.10 -7.13 4.43
N LEU A 44 1.04 -6.48 3.27
CA LEU A 44 2.13 -5.63 2.77
C LEU A 44 2.36 -4.44 3.71
N PHE A 45 1.29 -3.81 4.19
CA PHE A 45 1.38 -2.73 5.16
C PHE A 45 1.94 -3.20 6.51
N ASP A 46 1.63 -4.43 6.92
CA ASP A 46 2.12 -4.97 8.17
C ASP A 46 3.61 -5.34 8.11
N GLU A 47 4.08 -5.79 6.95
CA GLU A 47 5.49 -6.08 6.70
C GLU A 47 6.37 -4.81 6.77
N LEU A 48 5.82 -3.63 6.48
CA LEU A 48 6.54 -2.37 6.59
C LEU A 48 6.92 -2.04 8.03
N THR A 49 8.15 -1.57 8.21
CA THR A 49 8.60 -1.06 9.50
C THR A 49 7.94 0.29 9.82
N ARG A 50 7.88 0.64 11.13
CA ARG A 50 7.37 1.94 11.60
C ARG A 50 7.90 3.16 10.81
N PRO A 51 9.22 3.31 10.54
CA PRO A 51 9.71 4.43 9.75
C PRO A 51 9.27 4.39 8.28
N GLU A 52 9.08 3.22 7.68
CA GLU A 52 8.57 3.10 6.32
C GLU A 52 7.09 3.49 6.25
N ARG A 53 6.29 3.04 7.22
CA ARG A 53 4.88 3.45 7.35
C ARG A 53 4.76 4.96 7.54
N ALA A 54 5.63 5.56 8.37
CA ALA A 54 5.69 7.01 8.55
C ALA A 54 6.02 7.72 7.23
N ARG A 55 7.04 7.27 6.50
CA ARG A 55 7.41 7.84 5.19
C ARG A 55 6.26 7.78 4.18
N LEU A 56 5.47 6.70 4.17
CA LEU A 56 4.32 6.58 3.27
C LEU A 56 3.22 7.63 3.53
N ILE A 57 3.02 8.03 4.79
CA ILE A 57 2.05 9.07 5.14
C ILE A 57 2.65 10.48 5.12
N GLY A 58 3.90 10.64 4.63
CA GLY A 58 4.62 11.91 4.65
C GLY A 58 5.07 12.34 6.05
N SER A 59 5.17 11.41 6.99
CA SER A 59 5.65 11.61 8.34
C SER A 59 7.11 11.19 8.46
N GLU A 60 7.88 11.96 9.24
CA GLU A 60 9.27 11.66 9.54
C GLU A 60 9.35 11.04 10.94
N VAL A 61 10.06 9.92 11.04
CA VAL A 61 10.47 9.38 12.34
C VAL A 61 11.75 10.09 12.73
N THR A 62 11.67 10.91 13.77
CA THR A 62 12.84 11.55 14.38
C THR A 62 13.09 10.94 15.75
N THR A 63 14.35 10.89 16.15
CA THR A 63 14.74 10.54 17.51
C THR A 63 14.88 11.80 18.37
N PRO A 64 14.66 11.71 19.70
CA PRO A 64 14.88 12.85 20.59
C PRO A 64 16.33 13.36 20.58
N GLU A 65 17.30 12.52 20.20
CA GLU A 65 18.70 12.91 20.01
C GLU A 65 18.87 13.83 18.79
N GLU A 66 18.21 13.55 17.66
CA GLU A 66 18.25 14.41 16.46
C GLU A 66 17.59 15.77 16.68
N LEU A 67 16.53 15.84 17.49
CA LEU A 67 15.88 17.09 17.89
C LEU A 67 16.77 17.97 18.80
N SER A 68 17.76 17.38 19.47
CA SER A 68 18.62 18.07 20.44
C SER A 68 19.88 18.69 19.84
N LEU A 69 20.16 18.44 18.55
CA LEU A 69 21.30 19.04 17.86
C LEU A 69 20.94 20.47 17.39
N PRO A 70 21.74 21.50 17.73
CA PRO A 70 21.56 22.82 17.14
C PRO A 70 21.82 22.76 15.63
N PRO A 71 21.17 23.60 14.81
CA PRO A 71 21.52 23.71 13.39
C PRO A 71 22.99 24.19 13.28
N SER A 72 23.83 23.40 12.62
CA SER A 72 25.23 23.73 12.28
C SER A 72 25.33 24.88 11.30
#